data_AF-A0A968X0K7-F1
#
_entry.id   AF-A0A968X0K7-F1
#
_cell.length_a   1.000
_cell.length_b   1.000
_cell.length_c   1.000
_cell.angle_alpha   90.00
_cell.angle_beta   90.00
_cell.angle_gamma   90.00
#
_symmetry.space_group_name_H-M   'P 1'
#
loop_
_entity.id
_entity.type
_entity.pdbx_description
1 polymer ?
#
loop_
_entity_poly.entity_id
_entity_poly.type
_entity_poly.pdbx_seq_one_letter_code
_entity_poly.pdbx_strand_id
1 'polypeptide(L)'
;MIDGNRAVLSGVKVMLGPLITEPGSTILNLDDAKSQHILMVASLTERTMLLRALWYQLVRQNRPNALRFMVIDPESVLPISVQNSAHLLCRPVQRCEDQTDDLLQLEIRHALQTVAREIQQRRLRSSNYPHLVVVITNITPLLKRPGLLSLLNHIIEQGREVSVHVVGGTSDITHFTLKHPLIQNNFKARLVGQMPDSATSDLACGAPDFFCEWGMGDGDITYTLTHQRFQCGIVSDGELKFLPRAIGLPSIWNMGAS
;
A
#
# COMPACT_ATOMS: atom_id res chain seq x y z
N MET A 1 19.61 27.73 -19.87
CA MET A 1 18.76 26.78 -20.60
C MET A 1 19.01 25.39 -20.05
N ILE A 2 18.21 24.96 -19.08
CA ILE A 2 18.03 23.54 -18.74
C ILE A 2 16.53 23.41 -18.45
N ASP A 3 15.72 23.39 -19.50
CA ASP A 3 14.36 22.83 -19.43
C ASP A 3 14.53 21.32 -19.41
N GLY A 4 14.90 20.81 -18.24
CA GLY A 4 14.85 19.39 -17.94
C GLY A 4 13.39 19.02 -17.86
N ASN A 5 12.89 18.36 -18.90
CA ASN A 5 11.56 17.78 -19.05
C ASN A 5 11.15 17.04 -17.75
N ARG A 6 10.57 17.77 -16.78
CA ARG A 6 10.03 17.19 -15.55
C ARG A 6 8.86 16.33 -15.99
N ALA A 7 9.06 15.01 -16.02
CA ALA A 7 7.96 14.08 -16.19
C ALA A 7 6.88 14.47 -15.19
N VAL A 8 5.75 14.97 -15.69
CA VAL A 8 4.60 15.31 -14.85
C VAL A 8 4.07 13.99 -14.32
N LEU A 9 4.37 13.68 -13.07
CA LEU A 9 3.77 12.55 -12.37
C LEU A 9 2.28 12.88 -12.17
N SER A 10 1.41 11.96 -12.58
CA SER A 10 -0.03 12.12 -12.50
C SER A 10 -0.70 10.78 -12.18
N GLY A 11 -1.92 10.83 -11.63
CA GLY A 11 -2.66 9.63 -11.28
C GLY A 11 -1.97 8.87 -10.15
N VAL A 12 -1.81 7.55 -10.31
CA VAL A 12 -1.21 6.67 -9.30
C VAL A 12 0.26 6.31 -9.58
N LYS A 13 0.96 7.17 -10.32
CA LYS A 13 2.40 7.10 -10.57
C LYS A 13 3.14 8.06 -9.65
N VAL A 14 4.07 7.56 -8.83
CA VAL A 14 4.77 8.35 -7.81
C VAL A 14 6.27 8.16 -7.84
N MET A 15 7.00 9.18 -7.41
CA MET A 15 8.43 9.10 -7.13
C MET A 15 8.63 8.74 -5.67
N LEU A 16 9.36 7.66 -5.40
CA LEU A 16 9.61 7.17 -4.04
C LEU A 16 10.89 7.74 -3.43
N GLY A 17 11.87 8.08 -4.26
CA GLY A 17 13.13 8.69 -3.82
C GLY A 17 14.26 8.56 -4.84
N PRO A 18 15.42 9.17 -4.57
CA PRO A 18 16.59 9.10 -5.44
C PRO A 18 17.20 7.70 -5.46
N LEU A 19 17.71 7.29 -6.62
CA LEU A 19 18.49 6.06 -6.76
C LEU A 19 19.82 6.19 -6.00
N ILE A 20 20.28 5.09 -5.41
CA ILE A 20 21.53 5.06 -4.63
C ILE A 20 22.75 4.82 -5.53
N THR A 21 22.59 4.04 -6.58
CA THR A 21 23.68 3.57 -7.44
C THR A 21 23.98 4.47 -8.64
N GLU A 22 23.02 5.32 -9.02
CA GLU A 22 23.10 6.14 -10.24
C GLU A 22 22.25 7.40 -10.13
N PRO A 23 22.49 8.45 -10.93
CA PRO A 23 21.62 9.61 -10.98
C PRO A 23 20.21 9.24 -11.46
N GLY A 24 19.19 9.57 -10.68
CA GLY A 24 17.80 9.33 -11.07
C GLY A 24 16.89 9.19 -9.86
N SER A 25 15.66 8.72 -10.10
CA SER A 25 14.70 8.46 -9.03
C SER A 25 13.86 7.24 -9.35
N THR A 26 13.54 6.48 -8.32
CA THR A 26 12.62 5.34 -8.44
C THR A 26 11.20 5.83 -8.62
N ILE A 27 10.56 5.36 -9.69
CA ILE A 27 9.17 5.64 -9.99
C ILE A 27 8.35 4.36 -9.84
N LEU A 28 7.33 4.42 -9.00
CA LEU A 28 6.32 3.38 -8.86
C LEU A 28 5.07 3.79 -9.64
N ASN A 29 4.50 2.85 -10.41
CA ASN A 29 3.24 3.07 -11.13
C ASN A 29 2.20 2.00 -10.74
N LEU A 30 1.17 2.37 -9.98
CA LEU A 30 0.12 1.41 -9.61
C LEU A 30 -0.83 1.08 -10.78
N ASP A 31 -0.77 1.79 -11.90
CA ASP A 31 -1.53 1.40 -13.09
C ASP A 31 -0.76 0.43 -14.00
N ASP A 32 0.51 0.13 -13.70
CA ASP A 32 1.24 -0.91 -14.41
C ASP A 32 0.79 -2.30 -13.95
N ALA A 33 0.51 -3.17 -14.91
CA ALA A 33 0.11 -4.56 -14.70
C ALA A 33 0.99 -5.35 -13.72
N LYS A 34 2.29 -5.04 -13.64
CA LYS A 34 3.26 -5.73 -12.78
C LYS A 34 3.39 -5.11 -11.38
N SER A 35 2.96 -3.87 -11.19
CA SER A 35 3.02 -3.14 -9.91
C SER A 35 1.67 -2.62 -9.43
N GLN A 36 0.58 -3.17 -9.94
CA GLN A 36 -0.77 -2.80 -9.53
C GLN A 36 -1.07 -3.13 -8.07
N HIS A 37 -0.59 -4.30 -7.63
CA HIS A 37 -0.55 -4.67 -6.24
C HIS A 37 0.91 -4.75 -5.81
N ILE A 38 1.26 -4.06 -4.74
CA ILE A 38 2.63 -4.02 -4.23
C ILE A 38 2.69 -4.54 -2.80
N LEU A 39 3.74 -5.28 -2.50
CA LEU A 39 4.03 -5.74 -1.15
C LEU A 39 5.23 -4.97 -0.60
N MET A 40 5.08 -4.37 0.57
CA MET A 40 6.17 -3.81 1.35
C MET A 40 6.64 -4.86 2.36
N VAL A 41 7.87 -5.35 2.21
CA VAL A 41 8.50 -6.32 3.11
C VAL A 41 9.64 -5.61 3.82
N ALA A 42 9.40 -5.11 5.02
CA ALA A 42 10.37 -4.29 5.73
C ALA A 42 10.08 -4.25 7.23
N SER A 43 11.00 -3.67 8.00
CA SER A 43 10.74 -3.33 9.40
C SER A 43 9.54 -2.39 9.53
N LEU A 44 8.96 -2.30 10.73
CA LEU A 44 7.85 -1.37 11.01
C LEU A 44 8.24 0.08 10.68
N THR A 45 9.47 0.49 11.03
CA THR A 45 9.99 1.83 10.78
C THR A 45 10.06 2.15 9.28
N GLU A 46 10.72 1.30 8.50
CA GLU A 46 10.87 1.50 7.05
C GLU A 46 9.53 1.44 6.31
N ARG A 47 8.64 0.52 6.72
CA ARG A 47 7.29 0.43 6.16
C ARG A 47 6.48 1.69 6.45
N THR A 48 6.62 2.26 7.65
CA THR A 48 6.03 3.56 7.99
C THR A 48 6.57 4.66 7.08
N MET A 49 7.88 4.72 6.85
CA MET A 49 8.49 5.70 5.93
C MET A 49 7.95 5.55 4.50
N LEU A 50 7.94 4.32 3.97
CA LEU A 50 7.41 4.01 2.64
C LEU A 50 5.94 4.40 2.50
N LEU A 51 5.09 4.05 3.47
CA LEU A 51 3.68 4.40 3.45
C LEU A 51 3.48 5.91 3.50
N ARG A 52 4.26 6.64 4.30
CA ARG A 52 4.19 8.11 4.37
C ARG A 52 4.61 8.75 3.06
N ALA A 53 5.71 8.30 2.46
CA ALA A 53 6.19 8.79 1.17
C ALA A 53 5.16 8.55 0.06
N LEU A 54 4.67 7.30 -0.04
CA LEU A 54 3.64 6.91 -1.01
C LEU A 54 2.37 7.74 -0.82
N TRP A 55 1.85 7.82 0.40
CA TRP A 55 0.65 8.57 0.73
C TRP A 55 0.79 10.05 0.38
N TYR A 56 1.88 10.68 0.81
CA TYR A 56 2.14 12.09 0.57
C TYR A 56 2.16 12.43 -0.92
N GLN A 57 2.90 11.65 -1.72
CA GLN A 57 2.99 11.88 -3.17
C GLN A 57 1.62 11.70 -3.84
N LEU A 58 0.93 10.59 -3.54
CA LEU A 58 -0.38 10.30 -4.09
C LEU A 58 -1.43 11.38 -3.74
N VAL A 59 -1.48 11.81 -2.48
CA VAL A 59 -2.45 12.80 -2.01
C VAL A 59 -2.14 14.20 -2.54
N ARG A 60 -0.86 14.57 -2.67
CA ARG A 60 -0.48 15.89 -3.22
C ARG A 60 -0.78 16.04 -4.69
N GLN A 61 -0.64 14.99 -5.48
CA GLN A 61 -0.82 15.06 -6.93
C GLN A 61 -2.25 14.78 -7.38
N ASN A 62 -3.12 14.25 -6.51
CA ASN A 62 -4.49 13.89 -6.87
C ASN A 62 -5.53 14.65 -6.06
N ARG A 63 -6.64 15.00 -6.72
CA ARG A 63 -7.85 15.44 -6.03
C ARG A 63 -8.59 14.23 -5.43
N PRO A 64 -9.37 14.41 -4.35
CA PRO A 64 -10.13 13.30 -3.77
C PRO A 64 -11.13 12.64 -4.74
N ASN A 65 -11.65 13.37 -5.74
CA ASN A 65 -12.51 12.79 -6.77
C ASN A 65 -11.77 11.96 -7.84
N ALA A 66 -10.44 11.97 -7.85
CA ALA A 66 -9.59 11.18 -8.74
C ALA A 66 -8.95 9.98 -8.02
N LEU A 67 -8.70 10.10 -6.71
CA LEU A 67 -8.07 9.07 -5.89
C LEU A 67 -8.74 8.96 -4.52
N ARG A 68 -9.03 7.72 -4.12
CA ARG A 68 -9.57 7.37 -2.81
C ARG A 68 -8.73 6.29 -2.13
N PHE A 69 -8.78 6.28 -0.81
CA PHE A 69 -8.14 5.25 0.02
C PHE A 69 -9.15 4.50 0.88
N MET A 70 -8.96 3.19 0.97
CA MET A 70 -9.49 2.35 2.05
C MET A 70 -8.29 1.88 2.87
N VAL A 71 -8.33 2.05 4.19
CA VAL A 71 -7.18 1.76 5.06
C VAL A 71 -7.56 0.73 6.11
N ILE A 72 -6.79 -0.35 6.15
CA ILE A 72 -6.83 -1.40 7.17
C ILE A 72 -5.47 -1.37 7.87
N ASP A 73 -5.45 -0.81 9.06
CA ASP A 73 -4.26 -0.54 9.84
C ASP A 73 -4.38 -1.00 11.30
N PRO A 74 -4.46 -2.33 11.55
CA PRO A 74 -4.64 -2.87 12.89
C PRO A 74 -3.46 -2.56 13.83
N GLU A 75 -2.29 -2.24 13.27
CA GLU A 75 -1.05 -1.96 14.00
C GLU A 75 -0.81 -0.46 14.23
N SER A 76 -1.73 0.42 13.80
CA SER A 76 -1.59 1.89 13.90
C SER A 76 -0.26 2.41 13.31
N VAL A 77 0.17 1.82 12.19
CA VAL A 77 1.39 2.19 11.46
C VAL A 77 1.24 3.58 10.84
N LEU A 78 0.03 3.93 10.42
CA LEU A 78 -0.22 5.20 9.76
C LEU A 78 -0.31 6.34 10.77
N PRO A 79 0.31 7.49 10.47
CA PRO A 79 0.30 8.62 11.37
C PRO A 79 -1.10 9.21 11.53
N ILE A 80 -1.35 9.82 12.69
CA ILE A 80 -2.63 10.46 13.04
C ILE A 80 -3.06 11.49 11.99
N SER A 81 -2.10 12.19 11.36
CA SER A 81 -2.35 13.16 10.29
C SER A 81 -3.06 12.56 9.07
N VAL A 82 -2.94 11.26 8.84
CA VAL A 82 -3.61 10.52 7.75
C VAL A 82 -5.05 10.17 8.10
N GLN A 83 -5.39 9.99 9.38
CA GLN A 83 -6.70 9.49 9.83
C GLN A 83 -7.89 10.36 9.42
N ASN A 84 -7.67 11.64 9.13
CA ASN A 84 -8.71 12.60 8.69
C ASN A 84 -8.48 13.11 7.26
N SER A 85 -7.71 12.40 6.44
CA SER A 85 -7.48 12.81 5.04
C SER A 85 -8.79 12.89 4.25
N ALA A 86 -8.90 13.90 3.37
CA ALA A 86 -10.04 14.07 2.47
C ALA A 86 -10.17 12.95 1.44
N HIS A 87 -9.10 12.16 1.23
CA HIS A 87 -9.07 11.05 0.27
C HIS A 87 -9.56 9.73 0.86
N LEU A 88 -9.75 9.63 2.18
CA LEU A 88 -10.28 8.43 2.81
C LEU A 88 -11.77 8.23 2.47
N LEU A 89 -12.15 6.99 2.19
CA LEU A 89 -13.57 6.61 2.02
C LEU A 89 -14.31 6.60 3.36
N CYS A 90 -13.64 6.12 4.40
CA CYS A 90 -14.13 6.04 5.76
C CYS A 90 -12.96 6.15 6.73
N ARG A 91 -13.25 6.18 8.03
CA ARG A 91 -12.19 6.08 9.04
C ARG A 91 -11.36 4.80 8.82
N PRO A 92 -10.04 4.86 8.99
CA PRO A 92 -9.19 3.67 8.95
C PRO A 92 -9.70 2.59 9.93
N VAL A 93 -9.66 1.33 9.50
CA VAL A 93 -9.92 0.19 10.40
C VAL A 93 -8.67 -0.02 11.25
N GLN A 94 -8.72 0.36 12.51
CA GLN A 94 -7.60 0.29 13.45
C GLN A 94 -8.05 -0.38 14.75
N ARG A 95 -7.11 -0.97 15.48
CA ARG A 95 -7.39 -1.50 16.81
C ARG A 95 -7.58 -0.34 17.79
N CYS A 96 -8.70 -0.34 18.51
CA CYS A 96 -8.89 0.50 19.69
C CYS A 96 -8.53 -0.27 20.97
N GLU A 97 -8.13 0.43 22.03
CA GLU A 97 -7.70 -0.19 23.31
C GLU A 97 -8.74 -1.17 23.88
N ASP A 98 -10.03 -0.81 23.80
CA ASP A 98 -11.14 -1.61 24.35
C ASP A 98 -11.75 -2.60 23.33
N GLN A 99 -11.19 -2.72 22.12
CA GLN A 99 -11.77 -3.52 21.05
C GLN A 99 -11.32 -4.99 21.14
N THR A 100 -12.28 -5.91 21.11
CA THR A 100 -11.99 -7.35 21.03
C THR A 100 -11.42 -7.74 19.67
N ASP A 101 -10.63 -8.80 19.63
CA ASP A 101 -10.10 -9.35 18.38
C ASP A 101 -11.21 -9.63 17.36
N ASP A 102 -12.34 -10.17 17.79
CA ASP A 102 -13.51 -10.50 16.95
C ASP A 102 -14.13 -9.28 16.28
N LEU A 103 -14.29 -8.18 17.04
CA LEU A 103 -14.81 -6.92 16.49
C LEU A 103 -13.86 -6.36 15.42
N LEU A 104 -12.55 -6.37 15.67
CA LEU A 104 -11.57 -5.96 14.67
C LEU A 104 -11.64 -6.83 13.41
N GLN A 105 -11.79 -8.16 13.55
CA GLN A 105 -11.92 -9.02 12.36
C GLN A 105 -13.19 -8.71 11.57
N LEU A 106 -14.27 -8.35 12.26
CA LEU A 106 -15.53 -8.02 11.63
C LEU A 106 -15.44 -6.69 10.87
N GLU A 107 -14.76 -5.69 11.42
CA GLU A 107 -14.49 -4.43 10.72
C GLU A 107 -13.60 -4.62 9.49
N ILE A 108 -12.54 -5.43 9.61
CA ILE A 108 -11.67 -5.80 8.47
C ILE A 108 -12.50 -6.50 7.39
N ARG A 109 -13.34 -7.46 7.78
CA ARG A 109 -14.25 -8.16 6.86
C ARG A 109 -15.17 -7.16 6.15
N HIS A 110 -15.79 -6.24 6.89
CA HIS A 110 -16.71 -5.26 6.35
C HIS A 110 -16.00 -4.30 5.37
N ALA A 111 -14.78 -3.88 5.67
CA ALA A 111 -13.94 -3.10 4.76
C ALA A 111 -13.66 -3.85 3.45
N LEU A 112 -13.22 -5.11 3.52
CA LEU A 112 -12.97 -5.92 2.33
C LEU A 112 -14.26 -6.17 1.52
N GLN A 113 -15.38 -6.46 2.18
CA GLN A 113 -16.68 -6.61 1.51
C GLN A 113 -17.13 -5.32 0.82
N THR A 114 -16.84 -4.16 1.42
CA THR A 114 -17.15 -2.87 0.82
C THR A 114 -16.34 -2.62 -0.44
N VAL A 115 -15.04 -2.95 -0.42
CA VAL A 115 -14.18 -2.89 -1.63
C VAL A 115 -14.66 -3.87 -2.71
N ALA A 116 -14.99 -5.11 -2.34
CA ALA A 116 -15.50 -6.11 -3.28
C ALA A 116 -16.82 -5.66 -3.95
N ARG A 117 -17.74 -5.07 -3.18
CA ARG A 117 -18.97 -4.46 -3.72
C ARG A 117 -18.66 -3.30 -4.67
N GLU A 118 -17.73 -2.43 -4.31
CA GLU A 118 -17.31 -1.32 -5.17
C GLU A 118 -16.73 -1.83 -6.51
N ILE A 119 -15.91 -2.88 -6.49
CA ILE A 119 -15.41 -3.54 -7.71
C ILE A 119 -16.57 -4.01 -8.59
N GLN A 120 -17.57 -4.69 -8.00
CA GLN A 120 -18.74 -5.15 -8.74
C GLN A 120 -19.55 -3.98 -9.33
N GLN A 121 -19.77 -2.91 -8.56
CA GLN A 121 -20.51 -1.73 -9.01
C GLN A 121 -19.79 -1.02 -10.16
N ARG A 122 -18.46 -0.91 -10.09
CA ARG A 122 -17.63 -0.35 -11.17
C ARG A 122 -17.76 -1.11 -12.47
N ARG A 123 -17.74 -2.45 -12.42
CA ARG A 123 -17.95 -3.30 -13.59
C ARG A 123 -19.32 -3.05 -14.23
N LEU A 124 -20.38 -3.02 -13.41
CA LEU A 124 -21.74 -2.74 -13.90
C LEU A 124 -21.85 -1.36 -14.54
N ARG A 125 -21.14 -0.36 -14.01
CA ARG A 125 -21.15 1.01 -14.51
C ARG A 125 -20.11 1.29 -15.61
N SER A 126 -19.28 0.30 -15.96
CA SER A 126 -18.11 0.47 -16.83
C SER A 126 -17.23 1.68 -16.41
N SER A 127 -17.04 1.86 -15.10
CA SER A 127 -16.27 2.99 -14.54
C SER A 127 -15.05 2.49 -13.79
N ASN A 128 -13.90 3.13 -14.05
CA ASN A 128 -12.64 2.85 -13.36
C ASN A 128 -12.23 3.98 -12.40
N TYR A 129 -13.11 4.97 -12.18
CA TYR A 129 -12.81 6.15 -11.36
C TYR A 129 -13.73 6.29 -10.14
N PRO A 130 -13.23 6.89 -9.03
CA PRO A 130 -11.82 7.28 -8.79
C PRO A 130 -10.91 6.06 -8.63
N HIS A 131 -9.59 6.20 -8.83
CA HIS A 131 -8.66 5.13 -8.41
C HIS A 131 -8.86 4.83 -6.93
N LEU A 132 -8.89 3.55 -6.56
CA LEU A 132 -9.03 3.14 -5.15
C LEU A 132 -7.78 2.40 -4.72
N VAL A 133 -7.05 2.94 -3.75
CA VAL A 133 -5.90 2.28 -3.14
C VAL A 133 -6.32 1.70 -1.80
N VAL A 134 -6.26 0.38 -1.69
CA VAL A 134 -6.52 -0.36 -0.45
C VAL A 134 -5.17 -0.58 0.25
N VAL A 135 -4.96 0.09 1.37
CA VAL A 135 -3.75 -0.04 2.18
C VAL A 135 -4.03 -1.06 3.29
N ILE A 136 -3.24 -2.13 3.33
CA ILE A 136 -3.29 -3.15 4.38
C ILE A 136 -1.92 -3.15 5.04
N THR A 137 -1.78 -2.51 6.20
CA THR A 137 -0.44 -2.27 6.79
C THR A 137 0.23 -3.56 7.23
N ASN A 138 -0.55 -4.57 7.63
CA ASN A 138 -0.08 -5.94 7.82
C ASN A 138 -1.03 -6.97 7.20
N ILE A 139 -0.59 -7.65 6.14
CA ILE A 139 -1.36 -8.65 5.40
C ILE A 139 -1.37 -10.03 6.08
N THR A 140 -0.38 -10.32 6.92
CA THR A 140 -0.14 -11.66 7.48
C THR A 140 -1.35 -12.26 8.23
N PRO A 141 -2.07 -11.50 9.08
CA PRO A 141 -3.24 -12.03 9.77
C PRO A 141 -4.38 -12.43 8.80
N LEU A 142 -4.48 -11.79 7.63
CA LEU A 142 -5.52 -12.08 6.64
C LEU A 142 -5.24 -13.41 5.93
N LEU A 143 -3.97 -13.75 5.70
CA LEU A 143 -3.57 -15.02 5.06
C LEU A 143 -3.95 -16.25 5.91
N LYS A 144 -4.02 -16.09 7.24
CA LYS A 144 -4.36 -17.17 8.18
C LYS A 144 -5.87 -17.38 8.35
N ARG A 145 -6.71 -16.52 7.75
CA ARG A 145 -8.15 -16.49 7.98
C ARG A 145 -8.90 -16.73 6.65
N PRO A 146 -9.41 -17.94 6.39
CA PRO A 146 -9.97 -18.31 5.09
C PRO A 146 -11.06 -17.35 4.56
N GLY A 147 -11.93 -16.85 5.44
CA GLY A 147 -12.99 -15.93 5.07
C GLY A 147 -12.54 -14.50 4.72
N LEU A 148 -11.37 -14.07 5.21
CA LEU A 148 -10.76 -12.79 4.81
C LEU A 148 -9.88 -12.99 3.58
N LEU A 149 -9.16 -14.11 3.53
CA LEU A 149 -8.33 -14.51 2.40
C LEU A 149 -9.13 -14.60 1.11
N SER A 150 -10.34 -15.18 1.13
CA SER A 150 -11.20 -15.28 -0.04
C SER A 150 -11.64 -13.90 -0.57
N LEU A 151 -12.00 -12.97 0.32
CA LEU A 151 -12.33 -11.60 -0.05
C LEU A 151 -11.11 -10.86 -0.62
N LEU A 152 -9.94 -11.03 -0.01
CA LEU A 152 -8.71 -10.41 -0.49
C LEU A 152 -8.30 -10.94 -1.87
N ASN A 153 -8.38 -12.26 -2.09
CA ASN A 153 -8.15 -12.86 -3.42
C ASN A 153 -9.08 -12.24 -4.46
N HIS A 154 -10.38 -12.15 -4.16
CA HIS A 154 -11.35 -11.55 -5.07
C HIS A 154 -11.00 -10.08 -5.40
N ILE A 155 -10.63 -9.28 -4.40
CA ILE A 155 -10.23 -7.87 -4.60
C ILE A 155 -9.00 -7.78 -5.49
N ILE A 156 -7.98 -8.61 -5.26
CA ILE A 156 -6.73 -8.58 -6.01
C ILE A 156 -6.95 -9.05 -7.46
N GLU A 157 -7.62 -10.19 -7.66
CA GLU A 157 -7.84 -10.75 -8.98
C GLU A 157 -8.74 -9.87 -9.84
N GLN A 158 -9.80 -9.30 -9.26
CA GLN A 158 -10.82 -8.57 -10.01
C GLN A 158 -10.61 -7.06 -10.00
N GLY A 159 -9.88 -6.52 -9.01
CA GLY A 159 -9.61 -5.10 -8.85
C GLY A 159 -8.73 -4.53 -9.96
N ARG A 160 -7.93 -5.41 -10.59
CA ARG A 160 -7.05 -5.09 -11.72
C ARG A 160 -7.77 -4.29 -12.81
N GLU A 161 -8.93 -4.79 -13.21
CA GLU A 161 -9.70 -4.30 -14.35
C GLU A 161 -10.45 -3.00 -14.09
N VAL A 162 -10.57 -2.60 -12.81
CA VAL A 162 -11.40 -1.45 -12.37
C VAL A 162 -10.64 -0.44 -11.54
N SER A 163 -9.31 -0.39 -11.71
CA SER A 163 -8.41 0.56 -11.04
C SER A 163 -8.52 0.54 -9.51
N VAL A 164 -8.61 -0.68 -8.97
CA VAL A 164 -8.47 -0.95 -7.54
C VAL A 164 -7.11 -1.60 -7.30
N HIS A 165 -6.31 -0.93 -6.46
CA HIS A 165 -4.91 -1.23 -6.20
C HIS A 165 -4.75 -1.67 -4.75
N VAL A 166 -3.83 -2.60 -4.47
CA VAL A 166 -3.60 -3.09 -3.09
C VAL A 166 -2.15 -2.84 -2.72
N VAL A 167 -1.95 -2.11 -1.63
CA VAL A 167 -0.65 -1.90 -1.00
C VAL A 167 -0.65 -2.71 0.27
N GLY A 168 -0.03 -3.89 0.22
CA GLY A 168 0.13 -4.77 1.36
C GLY A 168 1.45 -4.52 2.07
N GLY A 169 1.47 -4.61 3.39
CA GLY A 169 2.68 -4.59 4.19
C GLY A 169 2.87 -5.89 4.97
N THR A 170 4.11 -6.24 5.29
CA THR A 170 4.44 -7.30 6.25
C THR A 170 5.84 -7.12 6.81
N SER A 171 6.01 -7.48 8.08
CA SER A 171 7.31 -7.72 8.72
C SER A 171 7.55 -9.21 9.00
N ASP A 172 6.56 -10.06 8.70
CA ASP A 172 6.68 -11.51 8.81
C ASP A 172 7.36 -12.07 7.56
N ILE A 173 8.65 -12.36 7.72
CA ILE A 173 9.55 -12.91 6.71
C ILE A 173 9.51 -14.45 6.63
N THR A 174 8.47 -15.09 7.15
CA THR A 174 8.36 -16.56 7.09
C THR A 174 7.98 -17.07 5.71
N HIS A 175 8.34 -18.32 5.42
CA HIS A 175 7.90 -19.04 4.23
C HIS A 175 6.37 -19.11 4.11
N PHE A 176 5.66 -19.27 5.23
CA PHE A 176 4.19 -19.28 5.24
C PHE A 176 3.62 -18.02 4.59
N THR A 177 4.18 -16.86 4.94
CA THR A 177 3.71 -15.57 4.45
C THR A 177 4.23 -15.28 3.04
N LEU A 178 5.54 -15.33 2.83
CA LEU A 178 6.17 -14.86 1.58
C LEU A 178 6.09 -15.86 0.42
N LYS A 179 5.93 -17.15 0.70
CA LYS A 179 5.62 -18.18 -0.32
C LYS A 179 4.13 -18.51 -0.40
N HIS A 180 3.27 -17.75 0.27
CA HIS A 180 1.83 -17.94 0.13
C HIS A 180 1.41 -17.76 -1.35
N PRO A 181 0.55 -18.62 -1.93
CA PRO A 181 0.17 -18.52 -3.35
C PRO A 181 -0.39 -17.15 -3.75
N LEU A 182 -1.26 -16.56 -2.91
CA LEU A 182 -1.77 -15.19 -3.12
C LEU A 182 -0.63 -14.17 -3.29
N ILE A 183 0.39 -14.24 -2.42
CA ILE A 183 1.54 -13.33 -2.43
C ILE A 183 2.38 -13.54 -3.70
N GLN A 184 2.76 -14.78 -3.97
CA GLN A 184 3.61 -15.10 -5.13
C GLN A 184 2.93 -14.77 -6.46
N ASN A 185 1.62 -14.99 -6.57
CA ASN A 185 0.91 -14.81 -7.83
C ASN A 185 0.59 -13.36 -8.14
N ASN A 186 0.36 -12.53 -7.12
CA ASN A 186 -0.22 -11.20 -7.33
C ASN A 186 0.69 -10.03 -6.94
N PHE A 187 1.67 -10.23 -6.05
CA PHE A 187 2.58 -9.19 -5.59
C PHE A 187 3.97 -9.36 -6.22
N LYS A 188 4.03 -9.16 -7.54
CA LYS A 188 5.26 -9.28 -8.33
C LYS A 188 6.23 -8.13 -8.04
N ALA A 189 5.70 -6.92 -7.93
CA ALA A 189 6.41 -5.76 -7.43
C ALA A 189 6.46 -5.76 -5.90
N ARG A 190 7.67 -5.69 -5.35
CA ARG A 190 7.91 -5.59 -3.91
C ARG A 190 8.86 -4.45 -3.60
N LEU A 191 8.62 -3.80 -2.47
CA LEU A 191 9.50 -2.81 -1.87
C LEU A 191 10.09 -3.46 -0.62
N VAL A 192 11.39 -3.74 -0.65
CA VAL A 192 12.06 -4.58 0.34
C VAL A 192 13.09 -3.73 1.08
N GLY A 193 12.96 -3.64 2.40
CA GLY A 193 13.93 -2.95 3.26
C GLY A 193 15.15 -3.80 3.55
N GLN A 194 15.94 -3.40 4.54
CA GLN A 194 17.11 -4.18 4.96
C GLN A 194 16.70 -5.55 5.51
N MET A 195 17.42 -6.60 5.08
CA MET A 195 17.19 -7.98 5.51
C MET A 195 18.35 -8.49 6.38
N PRO A 196 18.13 -9.48 7.25
CA PRO A 196 19.18 -9.98 8.14
C PRO A 196 20.25 -10.81 7.42
N ASP A 197 19.87 -11.54 6.37
CA ASP A 197 20.75 -12.43 5.61
C ASP A 197 20.26 -12.62 4.17
N SER A 198 21.13 -13.21 3.34
CA SER A 198 20.88 -13.47 1.91
C SER A 198 19.66 -14.37 1.68
N ALA A 199 19.47 -15.41 2.50
CA ALA A 199 18.33 -16.31 2.36
C ALA A 199 16.99 -15.59 2.59
N THR A 200 16.96 -14.69 3.58
CA THR A 200 15.80 -13.85 3.89
C THR A 200 15.58 -12.79 2.82
N SER A 201 16.66 -12.20 2.29
CA SER A 201 16.62 -11.27 1.16
C SER A 201 15.96 -11.90 -0.07
N ASP A 202 16.41 -13.10 -0.46
CA ASP A 202 15.84 -13.83 -1.60
C ASP A 202 14.35 -14.16 -1.36
N LEU A 203 14.00 -14.55 -0.14
CA LEU A 203 12.62 -14.86 0.23
C LEU A 203 11.72 -13.61 0.18
N ALA A 204 12.19 -12.49 0.72
CA ALA A 204 11.51 -11.20 0.75
C ALA A 204 11.32 -10.63 -0.66
N CYS A 205 12.35 -10.73 -1.51
CA CYS A 205 12.28 -10.30 -2.91
C CYS A 205 11.46 -11.27 -3.78
N GLY A 206 11.38 -12.54 -3.37
CA GLY A 206 10.72 -13.60 -4.13
C GLY A 206 11.57 -14.14 -5.27
N ALA A 207 12.82 -13.71 -5.37
CA ALA A 207 13.83 -14.10 -6.34
C ALA A 207 15.23 -13.75 -5.78
N PRO A 208 16.30 -14.43 -6.24
CA PRO A 208 17.65 -14.16 -5.77
C PRO A 208 18.25 -12.85 -6.34
N ASP A 209 19.46 -12.52 -5.89
CA ASP A 209 20.35 -11.48 -6.45
C ASP A 209 19.89 -10.03 -6.24
N PHE A 210 19.15 -9.77 -5.16
CA PHE A 210 18.77 -8.41 -4.74
C PHE A 210 19.61 -7.84 -3.58
N PHE A 211 20.31 -8.70 -2.85
CA PHE A 211 21.28 -8.33 -1.80
C PHE A 211 20.76 -7.32 -0.76
N CYS A 212 19.50 -7.46 -0.33
CA CYS A 212 18.87 -6.58 0.66
C CYS A 212 19.52 -6.67 2.05
N GLU A 213 20.30 -7.72 2.31
CA GLU A 213 21.12 -7.86 3.51
C GLU A 213 22.28 -6.86 3.60
N TRP A 214 22.65 -6.25 2.47
CA TRP A 214 23.60 -5.13 2.40
C TRP A 214 22.90 -3.77 2.32
N GLY A 215 21.60 -3.72 2.61
CA GLY A 215 20.87 -2.49 2.84
C GLY A 215 21.44 -1.75 4.06
N MET A 216 21.38 -0.42 4.03
CA MET A 216 21.81 0.42 5.16
C MET A 216 20.72 0.59 6.23
N GLY A 217 19.52 0.06 6.00
CA GLY A 217 18.33 0.37 6.80
C GLY A 217 17.84 1.79 6.52
N ASP A 218 17.03 2.35 7.42
CA ASP A 218 16.62 3.77 7.43
C ASP A 218 16.11 4.31 6.08
N GLY A 219 15.39 3.48 5.33
CA GLY A 219 14.81 3.85 4.05
C GLY A 219 15.66 3.54 2.82
N ASP A 220 16.77 2.81 2.95
CA ASP A 220 17.41 2.13 1.81
C ASP A 220 16.53 0.94 1.37
N ILE A 221 15.81 1.13 0.27
CA ILE A 221 14.79 0.20 -0.20
C ILE A 221 15.16 -0.35 -1.58
N THR A 222 15.02 -1.66 -1.73
CA THR A 222 15.09 -2.35 -3.01
C THR A 222 13.70 -2.45 -3.64
N TYR A 223 13.57 -2.03 -4.90
CA TYR A 223 12.38 -2.23 -5.72
C TYR A 223 12.57 -3.39 -6.69
N THR A 224 11.84 -4.49 -6.47
CA THR A 224 12.10 -5.74 -7.18
C THR A 224 11.73 -5.72 -8.66
N LEU A 225 10.78 -4.87 -9.06
CA LEU A 225 10.32 -4.85 -10.45
C LEU A 225 11.40 -4.27 -11.40
N THR A 226 12.11 -3.24 -10.94
CA THR A 226 13.14 -2.56 -11.74
C THR A 226 14.56 -2.93 -11.32
N HIS A 227 14.72 -3.78 -10.29
CA HIS A 227 16.02 -4.13 -9.70
C HIS A 227 16.81 -2.89 -9.26
N GLN A 228 16.12 -1.90 -8.70
CA GLN A 228 16.71 -0.63 -8.29
C GLN A 228 16.75 -0.50 -6.77
N ARG A 229 17.83 0.08 -6.24
CA ARG A 229 17.92 0.55 -4.85
C ARG A 229 17.78 2.06 -4.79
N PHE A 230 16.98 2.53 -3.83
CA PHE A 230 16.71 3.94 -3.66
C PHE A 230 16.60 4.31 -2.19
N GLN A 231 16.89 5.57 -1.90
CA GLN A 231 16.65 6.14 -0.57
C GLN A 231 15.23 6.69 -0.52
N CYS A 232 14.36 6.09 0.29
CA CYS A 232 12.99 6.53 0.48
C CYS A 232 12.92 7.96 1.01
N GLY A 233 12.04 8.77 0.40
CA GLY A 233 11.78 10.13 0.87
C GLY A 233 11.25 10.16 2.30
N ILE A 234 11.90 10.93 3.16
CA ILE A 234 11.41 11.17 4.53
C ILE A 234 10.32 12.23 4.47
N VAL A 235 9.11 11.88 4.94
CA VAL A 235 7.99 12.81 5.04
C VAL A 235 7.66 13.02 6.51
N SER A 236 7.80 14.25 6.99
CA SER A 236 7.53 14.67 8.37
C SER A 236 6.03 14.81 8.66
N ASP A 237 5.66 14.82 9.94
CA ASP A 237 4.26 15.10 10.32
C ASP A 237 3.83 16.52 9.97
N GLY A 238 4.79 17.45 9.95
CA GLY A 238 4.56 18.82 9.48
C GLY A 238 4.04 18.83 8.04
N GLU A 239 4.69 18.08 7.15
CA GLU A 239 4.28 17.99 5.74
C GLU A 239 2.92 17.31 5.56
N LEU A 240 2.64 16.25 6.32
CA LEU A 240 1.34 15.56 6.25
C LEU A 240 0.19 16.42 6.78
N LYS A 241 0.45 17.36 7.72
CA LYS A 241 -0.58 18.23 8.28
C LYS A 241 -1.20 19.17 7.25
N PHE A 242 -0.46 19.54 6.19
CA PHE A 242 -0.92 20.42 5.12
C PHE A 242 -1.72 19.71 4.03
N LEU A 243 -1.86 18.38 4.11
CA LEU A 243 -2.66 17.64 3.14
C LEU A 243 -4.16 17.88 3.36
N PRO A 244 -5.00 17.77 2.30
CA PRO A 244 -6.44 17.96 2.39
C PRO A 244 -7.09 17.06 3.45
N ARG A 245 -8.01 17.63 4.24
CA ARG A 245 -8.71 16.92 5.33
C ARG A 245 -10.22 16.91 5.13
N ALA A 246 -10.86 15.83 5.57
CA ALA A 246 -12.31 15.73 5.64
C ALA A 246 -12.83 16.26 6.98
N ILE A 247 -14.02 16.85 6.96
CA ILE A 247 -14.80 17.15 8.16
C ILE A 247 -15.78 15.99 8.35
N GLY A 248 -15.49 15.12 9.32
CA GLY A 248 -16.35 13.97 9.64
C GLY A 248 -16.30 12.86 8.59
N LEU A 249 -15.34 11.93 8.74
CA LEU A 249 -15.34 10.70 7.95
C LEU A 249 -16.39 9.72 8.48
N PRO A 250 -17.14 9.03 7.58
CA PRO A 250 -18.08 8.00 7.99
C PRO A 250 -17.34 6.84 8.67
N SER A 251 -18.03 6.14 9.58
CA SER A 251 -17.57 4.85 10.06
C SER A 251 -17.65 3.81 8.94
N ILE A 252 -16.88 2.72 9.05
CA ILE A 252 -16.95 1.64 8.07
C ILE A 252 -18.35 1.01 8.01
N TRP A 253 -19.10 1.03 9.11
CA TRP A 253 -20.47 0.52 9.22
C TRP A 253 -21.49 1.31 8.41
N ASN A 254 -21.22 2.59 8.14
CA ASN A 254 -22.09 3.43 7.33
C ASN A 254 -21.83 3.26 5.83
N MET A 255 -20.77 2.55 5.45
CA MET A 255 -20.40 2.27 4.06
C MET A 255 -21.24 1.10 3.52
N GLY A 256 -22.43 1.40 3.00
CA GLY A 256 -23.27 0.38 2.35
C GLY A 256 -24.78 0.48 2.57
N ALA A 257 -25.26 1.52 3.25
CA ALA A 257 -26.69 1.76 3.44
C ALA A 257 -27.37 2.55 2.29
N SER A 258 -26.74 2.60 1.11
CA SER A 258 -27.19 3.38 -0.05
C SER A 258 -27.10 2.56 -1.32
#